data_AF-A0A9E3EJ34-F1
#
_entry.id   AF-A0A9E3EJ34-F1
#
_cell.length_a   1.000
_cell.length_b   1.000
_cell.length_c   1.000
_cell.angle_alpha   90.00
_cell.angle_beta   90.00
_cell.angle_gamma   90.00
#
_symmetry.space_group_name_H-M   'P 1'
#
loop_
_entity.id
_entity.type
_entity.pdbx_description
1 polymer ?
#
loop_
_entity_poly.entity_id
_entity_poly.type
_entity_poly.pdbx_seq_one_letter_code
_entity_poly.pdbx_strand_id
1 'polypeptide(L)'
;AAKASPSGDALVKLGEDQIGQGKAKDAIDLIQQGIAKGQGDMNNAQIRLGQAYLAAGQKDQAVHAFAKVKGKPNDEMIAKLWTLYAKK
;
A
#
# COMPACT_ATOMS: atom_id res chain seq x y z
N ALA A 1 14.23 -6.54 27.24
CA ALA A 1 14.54 -5.74 26.04
C ALA A 1 13.23 -5.23 25.45
N ALA A 2 13.03 -3.92 25.37
CA ALA A 2 11.88 -3.35 24.68
C ALA A 2 12.02 -3.68 23.19
N LYS A 3 11.17 -4.56 22.66
CA LYS A 3 11.08 -4.79 21.21
C LYS A 3 10.61 -3.46 20.62
N ALA A 4 11.50 -2.70 19.98
CA ALA A 4 11.13 -1.47 19.33
C ALA A 4 10.01 -1.76 18.33
N SER A 5 8.87 -1.05 18.46
CA SER A 5 7.75 -1.22 17.54
C SER A 5 8.20 -0.93 16.11
N PRO A 6 7.85 -1.74 15.11
CA PRO A 6 8.33 -1.58 13.73
C PRO A 6 8.12 -0.15 13.19
N SER A 7 9.07 0.42 12.45
CA SER A 7 8.91 1.73 11.81
C SER A 7 7.77 1.72 10.79
N GLY A 8 7.30 2.89 10.35
CA GLY A 8 6.25 2.96 9.32
C GLY A 8 6.66 2.25 8.04
N ASP A 9 7.89 2.48 7.57
CA ASP A 9 8.45 1.79 6.40
C ASP A 9 8.51 0.26 6.59
N ALA A 10 8.86 -0.21 7.80
CA ALA A 10 8.91 -1.64 8.11
C ALA A 10 7.52 -2.28 8.11
N LEU A 11 6.49 -1.56 8.57
CA LEU A 11 5.10 -2.02 8.51
C LEU A 11 4.59 -2.12 7.08
N VAL A 12 4.91 -1.14 6.22
CA VAL A 12 4.54 -1.19 4.79
C VAL A 12 5.21 -2.37 4.09
N LYS A 13 6.51 -2.59 4.34
CA LYS A 13 7.24 -3.72 3.76
C LYS A 13 6.67 -5.07 4.22
N LEU A 14 6.33 -5.20 5.50
CA LEU A 14 5.71 -6.42 6.01
C LEU A 14 4.32 -6.66 5.37
N GLY A 15 3.55 -5.60 5.15
CA GLY A 15 2.29 -5.70 4.42
C GLY A 15 2.48 -6.11 2.96
N GLU A 16 3.49 -5.59 2.26
CA GLU A 16 3.86 -6.04 0.91
C GLU A 16 4.13 -7.56 0.87
N ASP A 17 4.93 -8.06 1.80
CA ASP A 17 5.24 -9.50 1.90
C ASP A 17 3.98 -10.34 2.15
N GLN A 18 2.99 -9.80 2.87
CA GLN A 18 1.72 -10.46 3.14
C GLN A 18 0.78 -10.50 1.92
N ILE A 19 0.85 -9.51 1.01
CA ILE A 19 0.13 -9.56 -0.27
C ILE A 19 0.55 -10.81 -1.04
N GLY A 20 1.86 -11.05 -1.17
CA GLY A 20 2.42 -12.21 -1.88
C GLY A 20 2.07 -13.55 -1.23
N GLN A 21 1.77 -13.57 0.07
CA GLN A 21 1.30 -14.74 0.81
C GLN A 21 -0.21 -14.98 0.72
N GLY A 22 -0.95 -14.15 -0.03
CA GLY A 22 -2.42 -14.20 -0.11
C GLY A 22 -3.13 -13.67 1.15
N LYS A 23 -2.40 -13.06 2.08
CA LYS A 23 -2.92 -12.48 3.34
C LYS A 23 -3.29 -11.02 3.13
N ALA A 24 -4.16 -10.76 2.16
CA ALA A 24 -4.48 -9.40 1.72
C ALA A 24 -5.10 -8.52 2.83
N LYS A 25 -5.91 -9.09 3.73
CA LYS A 25 -6.51 -8.34 4.85
C LYS A 25 -5.44 -7.87 5.84
N ASP A 26 -4.59 -8.78 6.28
CA ASP A 26 -3.48 -8.45 7.18
C ASP A 26 -2.54 -7.40 6.54
N ALA A 27 -2.30 -7.51 5.23
CA ALA A 27 -1.49 -6.56 4.48
C ALA A 27 -2.07 -5.14 4.53
N ILE A 28 -3.39 -5.00 4.34
CA ILE A 28 -4.09 -3.71 4.44
C ILE A 28 -3.86 -3.10 5.82
N ASP A 29 -4.07 -3.88 6.88
CA ASP A 29 -3.94 -3.41 8.26
C ASP A 29 -2.52 -2.94 8.57
N LEU A 30 -1.51 -3.70 8.14
CA LEU A 30 -0.11 -3.32 8.33
C LEU A 30 0.27 -2.06 7.56
N ILE A 31 -0.13 -1.96 6.29
CA ILE A 31 0.22 -0.79 5.46
C ILE A 31 -0.45 0.47 6.01
N GLN A 32 -1.71 0.37 6.45
CA GLN A 32 -2.41 1.49 7.11
C GLN A 32 -1.71 1.93 8.40
N GLN A 33 -1.29 0.98 9.24
CA GLN A 33 -0.49 1.29 10.43
C GLN A 33 0.83 1.96 10.06
N GLY A 34 1.49 1.51 8.99
CA GLY A 34 2.72 2.10 8.47
C GLY A 34 2.53 3.57 8.07
N ILE A 35 1.47 3.85 7.33
CA ILE A 35 1.09 5.21 6.91
C ILE A 35 0.79 6.08 8.13
N ALA A 36 0.03 5.57 9.10
CA ALA A 36 -0.35 6.32 10.30
C ALA A 36 0.85 6.65 11.20
N LYS A 37 1.85 5.75 11.25
CA LYS A 37 3.08 5.95 12.03
C LYS A 37 4.05 6.94 11.37
N GLY A 38 3.88 7.21 10.07
CA GLY A 38 4.79 8.03 9.29
C GLY A 38 5.93 7.21 8.68
N GLN A 39 6.28 7.54 7.44
CA GLN A 39 7.21 6.79 6.61
C GLN A 39 7.87 7.69 5.57
N GLY A 40 9.03 7.29 5.05
CA GLY A 40 9.83 8.11 4.14
C GLY A 40 9.24 8.21 2.73
N ASP A 41 8.54 7.17 2.28
CA ASP A 41 7.94 7.13 0.94
C ASP A 41 6.43 6.90 1.00
N MET A 42 5.67 8.01 1.05
CA MET A 42 4.21 7.96 1.07
C MET A 42 3.61 7.45 -0.25
N ASN A 43 4.24 7.72 -1.39
CA ASN A 43 3.75 7.23 -2.68
C ASN A 43 3.84 5.71 -2.75
N ASN A 44 4.98 5.14 -2.33
CA ASN A 44 5.13 3.70 -2.24
C ASN A 44 4.07 3.08 -1.30
N ALA A 45 3.82 3.67 -0.13
CA ALA A 45 2.75 3.23 0.78
C ALA A 45 1.39 3.12 0.09
N GLN A 46 1.00 4.17 -0.63
CA GLN A 46 -0.30 4.23 -1.28
C GLN A 46 -0.41 3.21 -2.43
N ILE A 47 0.68 3.00 -3.17
CA ILE A 47 0.76 1.94 -4.19
C ILE A 47 0.58 0.57 -3.54
N ARG A 48 1.32 0.28 -2.46
CA ARG A 48 1.20 -1.00 -1.72
C ARG A 48 -0.19 -1.20 -1.14
N LEU A 49 -0.79 -0.15 -0.57
CA LEU A 49 -2.14 -0.21 -0.03
C LEU A 49 -3.16 -0.53 -1.13
N GLY A 50 -3.04 0.11 -2.29
CA GLY A 50 -3.89 -0.17 -3.44
C GLY A 50 -3.73 -1.60 -3.97
N GLN A 51 -2.50 -2.13 -4.02
CA GLN A 51 -2.23 -3.51 -4.38
C GLN A 51 -2.83 -4.50 -3.38
N ALA A 52 -2.75 -4.21 -2.07
CA ALA A 52 -3.37 -5.03 -1.03
C ALA A 52 -4.90 -5.03 -1.16
N TYR A 53 -5.51 -3.88 -1.41
CA TYR A 53 -6.94 -3.78 -1.70
C TYR A 53 -7.35 -4.59 -2.93
N LEU A 54 -6.56 -4.57 -4.01
CA LEU A 54 -6.82 -5.42 -5.18
C LEU A 54 -6.76 -6.91 -4.84
N ALA A 55 -5.74 -7.32 -4.09
CA ALA A 55 -5.61 -8.71 -3.65
C ALA A 55 -6.77 -9.15 -2.73
N ALA A 56 -7.41 -8.21 -2.02
CA ALA A 56 -8.60 -8.45 -1.21
C ALA A 56 -9.94 -8.36 -2.00
N GLY A 57 -9.91 -8.05 -3.30
CA GLY A 57 -11.10 -7.83 -4.12
C GLY A 57 -11.76 -6.46 -3.93
N GLN A 58 -11.12 -5.54 -3.19
CA GLN A 58 -11.63 -4.23 -2.83
C GLN A 58 -11.26 -3.16 -3.87
N LYS A 59 -11.81 -3.29 -5.09
CA LYS A 59 -11.43 -2.46 -6.26
C LYS A 59 -11.58 -0.95 -6.05
N ASP A 60 -12.67 -0.48 -5.45
CA ASP A 60 -12.91 0.95 -5.25
C ASP A 60 -11.89 1.57 -4.27
N GLN A 61 -11.60 0.85 -3.18
CA GLN A 61 -10.60 1.26 -2.20
C GLN A 61 -9.19 1.27 -2.82
N ALA A 62 -8.91 0.34 -3.72
CA ALA A 62 -7.66 0.34 -4.48
C ALA A 62 -7.52 1.60 -5.34
N VAL A 63 -8.55 1.95 -6.11
CA VAL A 63 -8.57 3.18 -6.93
C VAL A 63 -8.36 4.42 -6.06
N HIS A 64 -9.01 4.50 -4.89
CA HIS A 64 -8.81 5.60 -3.96
C HIS A 64 -7.38 5.68 -3.41
N ALA A 65 -6.73 4.55 -3.15
CA ALA A 65 -5.34 4.53 -2.71
C ALA A 65 -4.41 5.03 -3.83
N PHE A 66 -4.56 4.52 -5.05
CA PHE A 66 -3.73 4.95 -6.19
C PHE A 66 -3.89 6.44 -6.52
N ALA A 67 -5.09 7.00 -6.36
CA ALA A 67 -5.34 8.43 -6.58
C ALA A 67 -4.57 9.36 -5.61
N LYS A 68 -4.06 8.83 -4.49
CA LYS A 68 -3.26 9.60 -3.52
C LYS A 68 -1.78 9.73 -3.94
N VAL A 69 -1.32 8.97 -4.93
CA VAL A 69 0.05 9.00 -5.45
C VAL A 69 0.24 10.23 -6.34
N LYS A 70 1.22 11.08 -6.00
CA LYS A 70 1.45 12.36 -6.70
C LYS A 70 2.88 12.89 -6.56
N GLY A 71 3.24 13.87 -7.39
CA GLY A 71 4.47 14.66 -7.29
C GLY A 71 5.72 14.01 -7.89
N LYS A 72 5.69 12.70 -8.16
CA LYS A 72 6.76 11.95 -8.83
C LYS A 72 6.18 11.31 -10.10
N PRO A 73 6.59 11.74 -11.32
CA PRO A 73 5.98 11.27 -12.56
C PRO A 73 5.99 9.74 -12.73
N ASN A 74 7.08 9.08 -12.31
CA ASN A 74 7.19 7.62 -12.40
C ASN A 74 6.20 6.91 -11.46
N ASP A 75 6.04 7.38 -10.22
CA ASP A 75 5.09 6.80 -9.27
C ASP A 75 3.65 7.02 -9.74
N GLU A 76 3.34 8.22 -10.24
CA GLU A 76 2.03 8.54 -10.81
C GLU A 76 1.69 7.65 -11.99
N MET A 77 2.66 7.37 -12.87
CA MET A 77 2.48 6.46 -13.99
C MET A 77 2.16 5.04 -13.48
N ILE A 78 2.90 4.55 -12.48
CA ILE A 78 2.63 3.24 -11.86
C ILE A 78 1.22 3.20 -11.27
N ALA A 79 0.83 4.23 -10.51
CA ALA A 79 -0.50 4.31 -9.90
C ALA A 79 -1.62 4.38 -10.94
N LYS A 80 -1.41 5.07 -12.06
CA LYS A 80 -2.35 5.12 -13.20
C LYS A 80 -2.52 3.74 -13.83
N LEU A 81 -1.43 3.00 -14.06
CA LEU A 81 -1.49 1.63 -14.59
C LEU A 81 -2.29 0.70 -13.66
N TRP A 82 -2.04 0.77 -12.35
CA TRP A 82 -2.81 0.00 -11.38
C TRP A 82 -4.28 0.41 -11.31
N THR A 83 -4.58 1.70 -11.44
CA THR A 83 -5.97 2.20 -11.50
C THR A 83 -6.71 1.65 -12.71
N LEU A 84 -6.05 1.57 -13.87
CA LEU A 84 -6.62 0.95 -15.07
C LEU A 84 -6.87 -0.55 -14.85
N TYR A 85 -5.92 -1.26 -14.24
CA TYR A 85 -6.09 -2.67 -13.89
C TYR A 85 -7.26 -2.89 -12.92
N ALA A 86 -7.40 -2.02 -11.91
CA ALA A 86 -8.48 -2.10 -10.92
C ALA A 86 -9.89 -1.94 -11.53
N LYS A 87 -10.00 -1.14 -12.59
CA LYS A 87 -11.27 -0.81 -13.26
C LYS A 87 -11.66 -1.78 -14.38
N LYS A 88 -10.76 -2.69 -14.75
CA LYS A 88 -11.04 -3.77 -15.70
C LYS A 88 -11.90 -4.86 -15.05
#